data_AF-A0A2H0LT68-F1
#
_entry.id   AF-A0A2H0LT68-F1
#
_cell.length_a   1.000
_cell.length_b   1.000
_cell.length_c   1.000
_cell.angle_alpha   90.00
_cell.angle_beta   90.00
_cell.angle_gamma   90.00
#
_symmetry.space_group_name_H-M   'P 1'
#
loop_
_entity.id
_entity.type
_entity.pdbx_description
1 polymer ?
#
loop_
_entity_poly.entity_id
_entity_poly.type
_entity_poly.pdbx_seq_one_letter_code
_entity_poly.pdbx_strand_id
1 'polypeptide(L)'
;MNIEFKDLYIGDLKIQVPIIQGGMGVRVSNSSLASAVSSQGALGVIAAVGLGEEVENNELSYPQRSCVSFTESIRQARLKTKNPFGVNIMCVLTNYEDLVNVAQNESVDVIISGAGLPLRLPSLIKNKKTKLIPIVSSARAASIICNTWQRRYKRLPDALIVEGPLAGGHLGYSLAELEDKENFSLENIIQKVITVARGFEAAG
;
A
#
# COMPACT_ATOMS: atom_id res chain seq x y z
N MET A 1 -20.41 -16.13 19.17
CA MET A 1 -20.75 -14.74 18.78
C MET A 1 -20.40 -14.58 17.32
N ASN A 2 -21.38 -14.37 16.44
CA ASN A 2 -21.08 -13.92 15.08
C ASN A 2 -20.76 -12.43 15.18
N ILE A 3 -19.49 -12.07 15.06
CA ILE A 3 -19.09 -10.68 14.91
C ILE A 3 -19.42 -10.29 13.48
N GLU A 4 -20.42 -9.44 13.30
CA GLU A 4 -20.73 -8.86 12.00
C GLU A 4 -19.82 -7.64 11.78
N PHE A 5 -18.85 -7.79 10.88
CA PHE A 5 -17.96 -6.70 10.52
C PHE A 5 -18.67 -5.71 9.60
N LYS A 6 -18.45 -4.41 9.83
CA LYS A 6 -18.89 -3.37 8.90
C LYS A 6 -17.99 -3.37 7.66
N ASP A 7 -18.59 -3.11 6.50
CA ASP A 7 -17.86 -2.88 5.26
C ASP A 7 -16.82 -1.76 5.45
N LEU A 8 -15.63 -1.94 4.87
CA LEU A 8 -14.60 -0.91 4.76
C LEU A 8 -14.73 -0.18 3.43
N TYR A 9 -14.76 1.15 3.48
CA TYR A 9 -14.79 2.01 2.29
C TYR A 9 -13.45 2.73 2.13
N ILE A 10 -12.89 2.66 0.92
CA ILE A 10 -11.66 3.37 0.52
C ILE A 10 -12.00 4.21 -0.71
N GLY A 11 -12.37 5.47 -0.50
CA GLY A 11 -13.04 6.27 -1.53
C GLY A 11 -14.36 5.60 -1.94
N ASP A 12 -14.50 5.31 -3.24
CA ASP A 12 -15.64 4.57 -3.81
C ASP A 12 -15.45 3.04 -3.82
N LEU A 13 -14.32 2.51 -3.36
CA LEU A 13 -14.12 1.06 -3.23
C LEU A 13 -14.79 0.54 -1.97
N LYS A 14 -15.57 -0.53 -2.14
CA LYS A 14 -16.20 -1.28 -1.05
C LYS A 14 -15.47 -2.60 -0.83
N ILE A 15 -14.97 -2.81 0.39
CA ILE A 15 -14.36 -4.07 0.85
C ILE A 15 -15.29 -4.68 1.92
N GLN A 16 -15.85 -5.86 1.63
CA GLN A 16 -16.92 -6.46 2.45
C GLN A 16 -16.40 -6.92 3.81
N VAL A 17 -15.24 -7.56 3.80
CA VAL A 17 -14.55 -7.98 5.02
C VAL A 17 -13.46 -6.93 5.27
N PRO A 18 -13.51 -6.14 6.36
CA PRO A 18 -12.59 -5.02 6.61
C PRO A 18 -11.19 -5.50 7.05
N ILE A 19 -10.64 -6.44 6.28
CA ILE A 19 -9.34 -7.06 6.45
C ILE A 19 -8.56 -6.78 5.17
N ILE A 20 -7.34 -6.29 5.35
CA ILE A 20 -6.37 -6.12 4.27
C ILE A 20 -5.24 -7.12 4.55
N GLN A 21 -4.98 -8.03 3.61
CA GLN A 21 -3.79 -8.87 3.67
C GLN A 21 -2.59 -8.02 3.27
N GLY A 22 -1.66 -7.76 4.20
CA GLY A 22 -0.51 -6.88 3.96
C GLY A 22 0.45 -7.44 2.91
N GLY A 23 0.90 -6.60 1.98
CA GLY A 23 1.84 -7.01 0.92
C GLY A 23 3.21 -7.37 1.48
N MET A 24 3.51 -8.66 1.55
CA MET A 24 4.76 -9.22 2.07
C MET A 24 5.71 -9.56 0.92
N GLY A 25 6.89 -8.96 0.98
CA GLY A 25 7.94 -9.08 -0.02
C GLY A 25 8.55 -10.48 -0.16
N VAL A 26 9.51 -10.61 -1.08
CA VAL A 26 10.17 -11.90 -1.39
C VAL A 26 9.12 -12.97 -1.73
N ARG A 27 8.11 -12.54 -2.51
CA ARG A 27 7.09 -13.38 -3.16
C ARG A 27 6.12 -14.12 -2.23
N VAL A 28 6.12 -13.84 -0.94
CA VAL A 28 5.08 -14.36 -0.02
C VAL A 28 3.70 -13.90 -0.52
N SER A 29 3.57 -12.63 -0.90
CA SER A 29 2.34 -12.06 -1.44
C SER A 29 2.36 -12.00 -2.97
N ASN A 30 2.13 -13.15 -3.61
CA ASN A 30 1.97 -13.23 -5.06
C ASN A 30 0.49 -13.17 -5.48
N SER A 31 0.24 -13.31 -6.78
CA SER A 31 -1.11 -13.27 -7.37
C SER A 31 -2.08 -14.31 -6.77
N SER A 32 -1.59 -15.48 -6.36
CA SER A 32 -2.43 -16.55 -5.81
C SER A 32 -2.99 -16.18 -4.43
N LEU A 33 -2.14 -15.68 -3.52
CA LEU A 33 -2.58 -15.25 -2.19
C LEU A 33 -3.51 -14.04 -2.29
N ALA A 34 -3.10 -13.00 -3.01
CA ALA A 34 -3.87 -11.78 -3.14
C ALA A 34 -5.27 -12.05 -3.76
N SER A 35 -5.33 -12.83 -4.84
CA SER A 35 -6.62 -13.17 -5.45
C SER A 35 -7.50 -14.06 -4.58
N ALA A 36 -6.92 -15.00 -3.81
CA ALA A 36 -7.67 -15.82 -2.87
C ALA A 36 -8.32 -14.97 -1.77
N VAL A 37 -7.56 -14.05 -1.16
CA VAL A 37 -8.06 -13.10 -0.16
C VAL A 37 -9.17 -12.21 -0.75
N SER A 38 -8.92 -11.62 -1.93
CA SER A 38 -9.91 -10.78 -2.59
C SER A 38 -11.18 -11.53 -2.95
N SER A 39 -11.10 -12.78 -3.37
CA SER A 39 -12.27 -13.63 -3.64
C SER A 39 -13.09 -13.97 -2.39
N GLN A 40 -12.53 -13.81 -1.18
CA GLN A 40 -13.26 -13.93 0.10
C GLN A 40 -13.86 -12.59 0.58
N GLY A 41 -13.80 -11.53 -0.24
CA GLY A 41 -14.41 -10.23 0.06
C GLY A 41 -13.53 -9.29 0.90
N ALA A 42 -12.32 -9.72 1.28
CA ALA A 42 -11.28 -8.88 1.86
C ALA A 42 -10.44 -8.19 0.78
N LEU A 43 -9.45 -7.36 1.14
CA LEU A 43 -8.51 -6.77 0.17
C LEU A 43 -7.19 -7.55 0.17
N GLY A 44 -6.95 -8.32 -0.89
CA GLY A 44 -5.64 -8.95 -1.14
C GLY A 44 -4.63 -7.96 -1.71
N VAL A 45 -3.34 -8.13 -1.41
CA VAL A 45 -2.29 -7.20 -1.85
C VAL A 45 -1.09 -7.97 -2.40
N ILE A 46 -0.72 -7.72 -3.65
CA ILE A 46 0.49 -8.27 -4.28
C ILE A 46 1.71 -7.42 -3.89
N ALA A 47 2.82 -8.02 -3.47
CA ALA A 47 4.05 -7.27 -3.20
C ALA A 47 4.91 -7.15 -4.47
N ALA A 48 5.35 -5.93 -4.81
CA ALA A 48 6.17 -5.68 -5.99
C ALA A 48 7.67 -5.96 -5.76
N VAL A 49 8.12 -6.07 -4.51
CA VAL A 49 9.53 -6.24 -4.16
C VAL A 49 10.03 -7.66 -4.46
N GLY A 50 11.19 -7.76 -5.11
CA GLY A 50 11.86 -9.02 -5.40
C GLY A 50 11.28 -9.83 -6.57
N LEU A 51 10.39 -9.25 -7.38
CA LEU A 51 9.74 -9.98 -8.49
C LEU A 51 10.66 -10.27 -9.69
N GLY A 52 11.76 -9.52 -9.82
CA GLY A 52 12.70 -9.69 -10.93
C GLY A 52 13.64 -10.89 -10.81
N GLU A 53 13.73 -11.54 -9.65
CA GLU A 53 14.80 -12.52 -9.36
C GLU A 53 14.70 -13.83 -10.16
N GLU A 54 13.49 -14.35 -10.38
CA GLU A 54 13.30 -15.67 -11.03
C GLU A 54 13.26 -15.65 -12.56
N VAL A 55 13.25 -14.46 -13.17
CA VAL A 55 13.23 -14.39 -14.64
C VAL A 55 14.64 -14.70 -15.14
N GLU A 56 14.88 -15.93 -15.57
CA GLU A 56 16.12 -16.34 -16.23
C GLU A 56 16.20 -15.80 -17.67
N ASN A 57 16.08 -14.47 -17.82
CA ASN A 57 16.32 -13.79 -19.08
C ASN A 57 17.49 -12.81 -18.89
N ASN A 58 18.67 -13.25 -19.29
CA ASN A 58 19.91 -12.48 -19.18
C ASN A 58 19.97 -11.26 -20.13
N GLU A 59 19.02 -11.11 -21.06
CA GLU A 59 18.93 -9.94 -21.93
C GLU A 59 18.25 -8.75 -21.25
N LEU A 60 17.47 -9.00 -20.19
CA LEU A 60 16.74 -7.96 -19.46
C LEU A 60 17.46 -7.59 -18.16
N SER A 61 17.58 -6.28 -17.92
CA SER A 61 18.00 -5.76 -16.62
C SER A 61 17.01 -6.13 -15.52
N TYR A 62 17.45 -6.17 -14.26
CA TYR A 62 16.57 -6.47 -13.12
C TYR A 62 15.31 -5.57 -13.05
N PRO A 63 15.37 -4.24 -13.29
CA PRO A 63 14.18 -3.41 -13.35
C PRO A 63 13.17 -3.87 -14.42
N GLN A 64 13.65 -4.22 -15.62
CA GLN A 64 12.80 -4.71 -16.70
C GLN A 64 12.16 -6.06 -16.35
N ARG A 65 12.97 -7.00 -15.83
CA ARG A 65 12.47 -8.30 -15.34
C ARG A 65 11.39 -8.12 -14.26
N SER A 66 11.62 -7.21 -13.31
CA SER A 66 10.66 -6.89 -12.25
C SER A 66 9.34 -6.37 -12.81
N CYS A 67 9.36 -5.47 -13.80
CA CYS A 67 8.15 -4.96 -14.44
C CYS A 67 7.36 -6.05 -15.18
N VAL A 68 8.05 -6.97 -15.88
CA VAL A 68 7.42 -8.10 -16.57
C VAL A 68 6.73 -9.03 -15.56
N SER A 69 7.46 -9.48 -14.54
CA SER A 69 6.91 -10.34 -13.48
C SER A 69 5.75 -9.69 -12.73
N PHE A 70 5.82 -8.38 -12.51
CA PHE A 70 4.78 -7.63 -11.82
C PHE A 70 3.52 -7.51 -12.66
N THR A 71 3.66 -7.20 -13.96
CA THR A 71 2.56 -7.18 -14.92
C THR A 71 1.85 -8.53 -14.94
N GLU A 72 2.61 -9.62 -15.06
CA GLU A 72 2.03 -10.98 -15.09
C GLU A 72 1.31 -11.31 -13.78
N SER A 73 1.90 -10.95 -12.62
CA SER A 73 1.26 -11.17 -11.32
C SER A 73 -0.09 -10.45 -11.20
N ILE A 74 -0.18 -9.20 -11.65
CA ILE A 74 -1.43 -8.42 -11.63
C ILE A 74 -2.49 -9.08 -12.54
N ARG A 75 -2.09 -9.49 -13.76
CA ARG A 75 -2.99 -10.16 -14.71
C ARG A 75 -3.50 -11.49 -14.18
N GLN A 76 -2.63 -12.30 -13.58
CA GLN A 76 -3.01 -13.57 -12.96
C GLN A 76 -4.00 -13.37 -11.81
N ALA A 77 -3.87 -12.32 -11.01
CA ALA A 77 -4.86 -12.01 -9.99
C ALA A 77 -6.21 -11.60 -10.60
N ARG A 78 -6.22 -10.78 -11.65
CA ARG A 78 -7.45 -10.38 -12.39
C ARG A 78 -8.18 -11.54 -13.07
N LEU A 79 -7.47 -12.60 -13.45
CA LEU A 79 -8.08 -13.83 -13.96
C LEU A 79 -8.80 -14.62 -12.86
N LYS A 80 -8.28 -14.58 -11.63
CA LYS A 80 -8.77 -15.38 -10.49
C LYS A 80 -9.84 -14.68 -9.65
N THR A 81 -9.94 -13.35 -9.72
CA THR A 81 -10.95 -12.59 -8.97
C THR A 81 -11.48 -11.39 -9.74
N LYS A 82 -12.76 -11.06 -9.52
CA LYS A 82 -13.39 -9.81 -9.98
C LYS A 82 -13.49 -8.77 -8.86
N ASN A 83 -13.16 -9.16 -7.63
CA ASN A 83 -13.16 -8.25 -6.48
C ASN A 83 -11.91 -7.35 -6.50
N PRO A 84 -11.96 -6.20 -5.82
CA PRO A 84 -10.81 -5.31 -5.73
C PRO A 84 -9.58 -6.00 -5.13
N PHE A 85 -8.40 -5.66 -5.62
CA PHE A 85 -7.12 -6.00 -5.00
C PHE A 85 -6.12 -4.87 -5.13
N GLY A 86 -5.12 -4.87 -4.26
CA GLY A 86 -4.06 -3.88 -4.24
C GLY A 86 -2.69 -4.41 -4.63
N VAL A 87 -1.76 -3.49 -4.75
CA VAL A 87 -0.33 -3.77 -4.83
C VAL A 87 0.42 -2.98 -3.77
N ASN A 88 1.49 -3.55 -3.22
CA ASN A 88 2.43 -2.86 -2.35
C ASN A 88 3.71 -2.56 -3.13
N ILE A 89 4.06 -1.27 -3.21
CA ILE A 89 5.28 -0.79 -3.88
C ILE A 89 6.04 0.10 -2.91
N MET A 90 7.23 -0.33 -2.51
CA MET A 90 8.07 0.38 -1.53
C MET A 90 8.77 1.58 -2.17
N CYS A 91 8.69 2.76 -1.54
CA CYS A 91 9.25 4.01 -2.09
C CYS A 91 10.76 3.99 -2.26
N VAL A 92 11.48 3.18 -1.47
CA VAL A 92 12.93 3.04 -1.51
C VAL A 92 13.46 2.26 -2.72
N LEU A 93 12.60 1.60 -3.50
CA LEU A 93 13.02 0.84 -4.68
C LEU A 93 13.56 1.78 -5.77
N THR A 94 14.70 1.45 -6.36
CA THR A 94 15.34 2.25 -7.43
C THR A 94 14.46 2.36 -8.68
N ASN A 95 13.58 1.38 -8.91
CA ASN A 95 12.61 1.34 -10.00
C ASN A 95 11.16 1.59 -9.54
N TYR A 96 10.97 2.33 -8.43
CA TYR A 96 9.64 2.64 -7.88
C TYR A 96 8.68 3.23 -8.92
N GLU A 97 9.13 4.22 -9.71
CA GLU A 97 8.28 4.87 -10.71
C GLU A 97 7.87 3.90 -11.83
N ASP A 98 8.77 3.01 -12.25
CA ASP A 98 8.47 1.99 -13.27
C ASP A 98 7.38 1.03 -12.78
N LEU A 99 7.48 0.57 -11.54
CA LEU A 99 6.48 -0.31 -10.93
C LEU A 99 5.14 0.40 -10.74
N VAL A 100 5.15 1.67 -10.32
CA VAL A 100 3.93 2.48 -10.23
C VAL A 100 3.28 2.66 -11.60
N ASN A 101 4.08 2.86 -12.66
CA ASN A 101 3.59 2.95 -14.02
C ASN A 101 2.96 1.64 -14.50
N VAL A 102 3.57 0.48 -14.19
CA VAL A 102 2.97 -0.84 -14.45
C VAL A 102 1.61 -0.96 -13.76
N ALA A 103 1.54 -0.66 -12.46
CA ALA A 103 0.31 -0.74 -11.68
C ALA A 103 -0.80 0.18 -12.23
N GLN A 104 -0.44 1.39 -12.69
CA GLN A 104 -1.35 2.30 -13.36
C GLN A 104 -1.84 1.74 -14.70
N ASN A 105 -0.94 1.24 -15.54
CA ASN A 105 -1.28 0.74 -16.88
C ASN A 105 -2.21 -0.46 -16.79
N GLU A 106 -2.02 -1.33 -15.80
CA GLU A 106 -2.90 -2.46 -15.52
C GLU A 106 -4.15 -2.08 -14.69
N SER A 107 -4.34 -0.79 -14.39
CA SER A 107 -5.51 -0.26 -13.67
C SER A 107 -5.81 -1.01 -12.36
N VAL A 108 -4.80 -1.15 -11.50
CA VAL A 108 -4.98 -1.72 -10.15
C VAL A 108 -5.93 -0.86 -9.31
N ASP A 109 -6.69 -1.48 -8.42
CA ASP A 109 -7.68 -0.78 -7.60
C ASP A 109 -7.00 0.05 -6.50
N VAL A 110 -5.93 -0.48 -5.90
CA VAL A 110 -5.22 0.14 -4.79
C VAL A 110 -3.70 0.05 -4.96
N ILE A 111 -3.00 1.16 -4.74
CA ILE A 111 -1.55 1.19 -4.55
C ILE A 111 -1.27 1.55 -3.10
N ILE A 112 -0.62 0.63 -2.39
CA ILE A 112 -0.09 0.82 -1.05
C ILE A 112 1.40 1.14 -1.16
N SER A 113 1.86 2.19 -0.51
CA SER A 113 3.28 2.57 -0.53
C SER A 113 3.83 2.83 0.87
N GLY A 114 4.81 2.02 1.27
CA GLY A 114 5.56 2.16 2.52
C GLY A 114 7.06 2.32 2.28
N ALA A 115 7.86 2.17 3.35
CA ALA A 115 9.32 2.31 3.35
C ALA A 115 9.78 3.59 2.62
N GLY A 116 9.56 4.74 3.28
CA GLY A 116 9.79 6.08 2.73
C GLY A 116 8.51 6.91 2.65
N LEU A 117 8.61 8.16 2.18
CA LEU A 117 7.45 9.05 1.99
C LEU A 117 7.07 9.09 0.50
N PRO A 118 5.88 8.61 0.10
CA PRO A 118 5.42 8.61 -1.31
C PRO A 118 4.98 10.00 -1.78
N LEU A 119 5.81 11.03 -1.58
CA LEU A 119 5.44 12.43 -1.85
C LEU A 119 5.15 12.71 -3.32
N ARG A 120 5.69 11.92 -4.25
CA ARG A 120 5.47 12.06 -5.69
C ARG A 120 4.39 11.14 -6.26
N LEU A 121 3.89 10.17 -5.49
CA LEU A 121 2.96 9.15 -6.00
C LEU A 121 1.72 9.74 -6.71
N PRO A 122 1.06 10.80 -6.21
CA PRO A 122 -0.08 11.38 -6.91
C PRO A 122 0.25 11.96 -8.29
N SER A 123 1.49 12.39 -8.53
CA SER A 123 1.92 12.91 -9.83
C SER A 123 2.12 11.81 -10.88
N LEU A 124 2.37 10.58 -10.44
CA LEU A 124 2.56 9.42 -11.32
C LEU A 124 1.23 8.81 -11.75
N ILE A 125 0.18 9.01 -10.93
CA ILE A 125 -1.15 8.45 -11.13
C ILE A 125 -2.09 9.48 -11.75
N LYS A 126 -2.40 9.29 -13.03
CA LYS A 126 -3.24 10.16 -13.86
C LYS A 126 -4.73 9.88 -13.67
N ASN A 127 -5.10 8.76 -13.09
CA ASN A 127 -6.49 8.36 -12.90
C ASN A 127 -6.93 8.51 -11.42
N LYS A 128 -8.24 8.72 -11.19
CA LYS A 128 -8.82 8.79 -9.83
C LYS A 128 -9.38 7.46 -9.32
N LYS A 129 -9.39 6.43 -10.17
CA LYS A 129 -9.95 5.10 -9.85
C LYS A 129 -9.02 4.36 -8.89
N THR A 130 -7.72 4.36 -9.17
CA THR A 130 -6.70 3.79 -8.30
C THR A 130 -6.59 4.59 -6.99
N LYS A 131 -6.85 3.91 -5.88
CA LYS A 131 -6.73 4.46 -4.53
C LYS A 131 -5.29 4.40 -4.06
N LEU A 132 -4.84 5.47 -3.43
CA LEU A 132 -3.46 5.63 -2.98
C LEU A 132 -3.43 5.65 -1.46
N ILE A 133 -2.75 4.66 -0.89
CA ILE A 133 -2.72 4.41 0.55
C ILE A 133 -1.25 4.38 1.01
N PRO A 134 -0.71 5.48 1.53
CA PRO A 134 0.60 5.46 2.16
C PRO A 134 0.56 4.73 3.51
N ILE A 135 1.65 4.02 3.81
CA ILE A 135 1.92 3.45 5.14
C ILE A 135 2.69 4.49 5.96
N VAL A 136 2.29 4.70 7.21
CA VAL A 136 2.90 5.66 8.13
C VAL A 136 3.16 5.02 9.49
N SER A 137 4.29 5.37 10.11
CA SER A 137 4.65 4.98 11.48
C SER A 137 4.48 6.12 12.49
N SER A 138 4.05 7.31 12.05
CA SER A 138 3.89 8.47 12.94
C SER A 138 2.91 9.51 12.40
N ALA A 139 2.35 10.31 13.31
CA ALA A 139 1.54 11.48 12.96
C ALA A 139 2.33 12.53 12.16
N ARG A 140 3.64 12.63 12.39
CA ARG A 140 4.53 13.50 11.60
C ARG A 140 4.58 13.07 10.14
N ALA A 141 4.78 11.78 9.87
CA ALA A 141 4.78 11.26 8.50
C ALA A 141 3.43 11.48 7.82
N ALA A 142 2.32 11.16 8.51
CA ALA A 142 0.96 11.41 8.02
C ALA A 142 0.75 12.89 7.65
N SER A 143 1.13 13.81 8.54
CA SER A 143 0.97 15.25 8.31
C SER A 143 1.78 15.74 7.11
N ILE A 144 3.03 15.29 6.96
CA ILE A 144 3.89 15.66 5.82
C ILE A 144 3.26 15.19 4.50
N ILE A 145 2.77 13.95 4.45
CA ILE A 145 2.16 13.37 3.25
C ILE A 145 0.88 14.13 2.89
N CYS A 146 -0.07 14.26 3.82
CA CYS A 146 -1.34 14.95 3.58
C CYS A 146 -1.13 16.41 3.14
N ASN A 147 -0.30 17.17 3.83
CA ASN A 147 0.00 18.56 3.47
C ASN A 147 0.64 18.67 2.08
N THR A 148 1.60 17.78 1.78
CA THR A 148 2.30 17.82 0.50
C THR A 148 1.36 17.47 -0.64
N TRP A 149 0.56 16.41 -0.48
CA TRP A 149 -0.36 15.96 -1.51
C TRP A 149 -1.46 17.00 -1.76
N GLN A 150 -2.07 17.54 -0.70
CA GLN A 150 -3.09 18.58 -0.82
C GLN A 150 -2.54 19.83 -1.51
N ARG A 151 -1.36 20.31 -1.08
CA ARG A 151 -0.76 21.53 -1.61
C ARG A 151 -0.33 21.39 -3.07
N ARG A 152 0.33 20.28 -3.43
CA ARG A 152 0.96 20.11 -4.76
C ARG A 152 0.03 19.51 -5.80
N TYR A 153 -0.91 18.65 -5.37
CA TYR A 153 -1.71 17.84 -6.28
C TYR A 153 -3.22 17.98 -6.08
N LYS A 154 -3.66 18.77 -5.09
CA LYS A 154 -5.09 18.92 -4.75
C LYS A 154 -5.77 17.56 -4.55
N ARG A 155 -5.05 16.65 -3.90
CA ARG A 155 -5.45 15.27 -3.63
C ARG A 155 -4.99 14.92 -2.23
N LEU A 156 -5.84 14.22 -1.47
CA LEU A 156 -5.47 13.57 -0.22
C LEU A 156 -5.26 12.07 -0.45
N PRO A 157 -4.53 11.38 0.46
CA PRO A 157 -4.57 9.93 0.53
C PRO A 157 -6.00 9.40 0.63
N ASP A 158 -6.31 8.32 -0.09
CA ASP A 158 -7.64 7.71 -0.06
C ASP A 158 -7.88 6.94 1.27
N ALA A 159 -6.79 6.51 1.91
CA ALA A 159 -6.73 6.02 3.29
C ALA A 159 -5.28 6.13 3.81
N LEU A 160 -5.07 5.87 5.10
CA LEU A 160 -3.73 5.68 5.69
C LEU A 160 -3.66 4.30 6.34
N ILE A 161 -2.52 3.61 6.19
CA ILE A 161 -2.19 2.43 7.01
C ILE A 161 -1.22 2.87 8.10
N VAL A 162 -1.57 2.61 9.35
CA VAL A 162 -0.70 2.87 10.50
C VAL A 162 0.03 1.58 10.86
N GLU A 163 1.34 1.58 10.69
CA GLU A 163 2.20 0.44 11.00
C GLU A 163 2.89 0.62 12.35
N GLY A 164 2.60 -0.28 13.29
CA GLY A 164 3.17 -0.25 14.64
C GLY A 164 4.55 -0.91 14.73
N PRO A 165 5.24 -0.76 15.88
CA PRO A 165 6.60 -1.24 16.08
C PRO A 165 6.73 -2.78 16.14
N LEU A 166 5.61 -3.49 16.28
CA LEU A 166 5.59 -4.96 16.35
C LEU A 166 5.33 -5.62 14.98
N ALA A 167 5.22 -4.83 13.91
CA ALA A 167 5.07 -5.37 12.56
C ALA A 167 6.35 -6.12 12.12
N GLY A 168 6.21 -7.04 11.17
CA GLY A 168 7.34 -7.72 10.55
C GLY A 168 7.98 -6.90 9.44
N GLY A 169 9.27 -7.13 9.17
CA GLY A 169 9.98 -6.53 8.03
C GLY A 169 10.66 -5.19 8.35
N HIS A 170 10.65 -4.27 7.39
CA HIS A 170 11.27 -2.96 7.56
C HIS A 170 10.39 -2.04 8.39
N LEU A 171 10.91 -1.61 9.54
CA LEU A 171 10.20 -0.78 10.49
C LEU A 171 10.69 0.66 10.46
N GLY A 172 9.76 1.61 10.54
CA GLY A 172 10.05 3.04 10.62
C GLY A 172 10.47 3.54 12.01
N TYR A 173 11.11 2.68 12.82
CA TYR A 173 11.50 2.93 14.20
C TYR A 173 12.98 2.59 14.41
N SER A 174 13.66 3.40 15.20
CA SER A 174 14.99 3.09 15.73
C SER A 174 14.90 2.06 16.87
N LEU A 175 16.02 1.41 17.21
CA LEU A 175 16.06 0.43 18.30
C LEU A 175 15.56 1.02 19.64
N ALA A 176 15.95 2.26 19.95
CA ALA A 176 15.49 2.93 21.16
C ALA A 176 13.97 3.16 21.19
N GLU A 177 13.37 3.49 20.03
CA GLU A 177 11.92 3.66 19.92
C GLU A 177 11.17 2.33 20.03
N LEU A 178 11.78 1.22 19.62
CA LEU A 178 11.20 -0.13 19.80
C LEU A 178 11.17 -0.57 21.27
N GLU A 179 12.09 -0.06 22.10
CA GLU A 179 12.13 -0.32 23.54
C GLU A 179 11.08 0.51 24.31
N ASP A 180 10.75 1.70 23.80
CA ASP A 180 9.76 2.61 24.39
C ASP A 180 8.32 2.24 24.00
N LYS A 181 7.82 1.18 24.66
CA LYS A 181 6.47 0.65 24.46
C LYS A 181 5.37 1.60 24.91
N GLU A 182 5.66 2.59 25.74
CA GLU A 182 4.67 3.56 26.17
C GLU A 182 4.42 4.59 25.07
N ASN A 183 5.45 5.22 24.51
CA ASN A 183 5.27 6.31 23.55
C ASN A 183 5.03 5.82 22.11
N PHE A 184 5.50 4.61 21.79
CA PHE A 184 5.43 4.03 20.44
C PHE A 184 4.47 2.85 20.32
N SER A 185 3.57 2.64 21.29
CA SER A 185 2.45 1.70 21.10
C SER A 185 1.60 2.08 19.88
N LEU A 186 1.07 1.06 19.19
CA LEU A 186 0.21 1.27 18.03
C LEU A 186 -1.01 2.11 18.40
N GLU A 187 -1.57 1.90 19.59
CA GLU A 187 -2.69 2.62 20.16
C GLU A 187 -2.39 4.12 20.29
N ASN A 188 -1.20 4.49 20.75
CA ASN A 188 -0.83 5.89 20.86
C ASN A 188 -0.53 6.53 19.51
N ILE A 189 0.09 5.78 18.59
CA ILE A 189 0.37 6.27 17.24
C ILE A 189 -0.94 6.50 16.47
N ILE A 190 -1.86 5.54 16.51
CA ILE A 190 -3.12 5.63 15.76
C ILE A 190 -3.97 6.82 16.25
N GLN A 191 -4.02 7.10 17.55
CA GLN A 191 -4.73 8.28 18.06
C GLN A 191 -4.15 9.58 17.49
N LYS A 192 -2.81 9.73 17.51
CA LYS A 192 -2.14 10.91 16.96
C LYS A 192 -2.36 11.04 15.44
N VAL A 193 -2.34 9.92 14.70
CA VAL A 193 -2.61 9.90 13.25
C VAL A 193 -4.07 10.27 12.96
N ILE A 194 -5.04 9.78 13.74
CA ILE A 194 -6.45 10.16 13.62
C ILE A 194 -6.63 11.67 13.84
N THR A 195 -5.96 12.26 14.83
CA THR A 195 -5.99 13.72 15.05
C THR A 195 -5.51 14.48 13.81
N VAL A 196 -4.42 14.02 13.19
CA VAL A 196 -3.92 14.62 11.94
C VAL A 196 -4.93 14.44 10.80
N ALA A 197 -5.46 13.23 10.59
CA ALA A 197 -6.40 12.94 9.51
C ALA A 197 -7.68 13.79 9.60
N ARG A 198 -8.25 13.94 10.80
CA ARG A 198 -9.41 14.81 11.07
C ARG A 198 -9.17 16.27 10.69
N GLY A 199 -7.94 16.75 10.82
CA GLY A 199 -7.55 18.10 10.39
C GLY A 199 -7.72 18.35 8.88
N PHE A 200 -7.85 17.30 8.06
CA PHE A 200 -8.06 17.39 6.62
C PHE A 200 -9.48 17.05 6.16
N GLU A 201 -10.38 16.63 7.06
CA GLU A 201 -11.78 16.27 6.70
C GLU A 201 -12.56 17.44 6.10
N ALA A 202 -12.27 18.68 6.49
CA ALA A 202 -12.88 19.88 5.92
C ALA A 202 -12.31 20.29 4.54
N ALA A 203 -11.24 19.63 4.08
CA ALA A 203 -10.49 19.98 2.87
C ALA A 203 -10.52 18.89 1.78
N GLY A 204 -11.16 17.75 2.05
CA GLY A 204 -11.26 16.58 1.19
C GLY A 204 -12.51 16.52 0.34
#